data_AF-A0A931VC33-F1
#
_entry.id   AF-A0A931VC33-F1
#
_cell.length_a   1.000
_cell.length_b   1.000
_cell.length_c   1.000
_cell.angle_alpha   90.00
_cell.angle_beta   90.00
_cell.angle_gamma   90.00
#
_symmetry.space_group_name_H-M   'P 1'
#
loop_
_entity.id
_entity.type
_entity.pdbx_description
1 polymer ?
#
loop_
_entity_poly.entity_id
_entity_poly.type
_entity_poly.pdbx_seq_one_letter_code
_entity_poly.pdbx_strand_id
1 'polypeptide(L)'
;MPANIANQVFLAILPWILLVGLVSILITVFRIFFLPRLKGRLGEASINFRTQRLLDQTVYHLIPNVMLTTPDGTTQIDHVIVSMYGIFVIETKTYKGWIYGDEREAKWTQAIYHRKEQFQNPLRQNKAPVAANAGTPVCPRCGEVMVLRTRRKDGSQFWGCSAYPKCKGIKQVA
;
A
#
# COMPACT_ATOMS: atom_id res chain seq x y z
N MET A 1 18.61 56.34 40.52
CA MET A 1 17.23 55.83 40.34
C MET A 1 17.29 54.32 40.52
N PRO A 2 16.55 53.70 41.45
CA PRO A 2 16.62 52.25 41.64
C PRO A 2 16.13 51.58 40.36
N ALA A 3 16.95 50.67 39.81
CA ALA A 3 16.54 49.86 38.68
C ALA A 3 15.21 49.18 39.04
N ASN A 4 14.22 49.27 38.15
CA ASN A 4 12.93 48.64 38.36
C ASN A 4 13.15 47.12 38.47
N ILE A 5 13.03 46.60 39.70
CA ILE A 5 13.26 45.18 40.01
C ILE A 5 12.39 44.29 39.12
N ALA A 6 11.18 44.74 38.76
CA ALA A 6 10.31 44.02 37.83
C ALA A 6 10.94 43.86 36.44
N ASN A 7 11.61 44.88 35.91
CA ASN A 7 12.28 44.80 34.61
C ASN A 7 13.50 43.87 34.65
N GLN A 8 14.28 43.90 35.74
CA GLN A 8 15.44 43.01 35.91
C GLN A 8 15.01 41.54 36.00
N VAL A 9 13.95 41.26 36.76
CA VAL A 9 13.37 39.92 36.87
C VAL A 9 12.77 39.46 35.53
N PHE A 10 12.05 40.34 34.82
CA PHE A 10 11.48 40.03 33.52
C PHE A 10 12.55 39.67 32.47
N LEU A 11 13.60 40.49 32.37
CA LEU A 11 14.71 40.23 31.44
C LEU A 11 15.50 38.97 31.80
N ALA A 12 15.57 38.59 33.07
CA ALA A 12 16.20 37.34 33.50
C ALA A 12 15.38 36.10 33.12
N ILE A 13 14.05 36.20 33.06
CA ILE A 13 13.14 35.06 32.80
C ILE A 13 12.80 34.91 31.30
N LEU A 14 12.75 36.02 30.56
CA LEU A 14 12.38 36.04 29.13
C LEU A 14 13.18 35.05 28.25
N PRO A 15 14.53 34.91 28.37
CA PRO A 15 15.29 33.96 27.57
C PRO A 15 14.85 32.50 27.80
N TRP A 16 14.48 32.16 29.03
CA TRP A 16 14.01 30.82 29.38
C TRP A 16 12.61 30.54 28.81
N ILE A 17 11.72 31.54 28.82
CA ILE A 17 10.40 31.43 28.17
C ILE A 17 10.57 31.20 26.67
N LEU A 18 11.46 31.97 26.02
CA LEU A 18 11.75 31.81 24.59
C LEU A 18 12.40 30.44 24.29
N LEU A 19 13.31 29.98 25.15
CA LEU A 19 13.94 28.67 25.01
C LEU A 19 12.92 27.54 25.15
N VAL A 20 12.05 27.58 26.17
CA VAL A 20 10.99 26.58 26.37
C VAL A 20 10.00 26.60 25.20
N GLY A 21 9.62 27.79 24.72
CA GLY A 21 8.79 27.96 23.53
C GLY A 21 9.43 27.34 22.28
N LEU A 22 10.71 27.62 22.03
CA LEU A 22 11.48 27.06 20.92
C LEU A 22 11.54 25.53 21.00
N VAL A 23 11.87 24.98 22.18
CA VAL A 23 11.95 23.53 22.41
C VAL A 23 10.59 22.86 22.21
N SER A 24 9.51 23.47 22.69
CA SER A 24 8.13 22.97 22.47
C SER A 24 7.75 22.94 20.99
N ILE A 25 8.11 23.99 20.24
CA ILE A 25 7.91 24.04 18.78
C ILE A 25 8.72 22.94 18.10
N LEU A 26 10.00 22.77 18.45
CA LEU A 26 10.85 21.73 17.87
C LEU A 26 10.33 20.32 18.15
N ILE A 27 9.85 20.05 19.37
CA ILE A 27 9.21 18.77 19.71
C ILE A 27 7.93 18.55 18.89
N THR A 28 7.13 19.60 18.71
CA THR A 28 5.89 19.52 17.93
C THR A 28 6.20 19.25 16.45
N VAL A 29 7.16 19.96 15.86
CA VAL A 29 7.63 19.73 14.48
C VAL A 29 8.22 18.33 14.33
N PHE A 30 9.03 17.90 15.29
CA PHE A 30 9.58 16.54 15.32
C PHE A 30 8.45 15.51 15.31
N ARG A 31 7.47 15.62 16.23
CA ARG A 31 6.29 14.75 16.24
C ARG A 31 5.55 14.75 14.91
N ILE A 32 5.41 15.93 14.28
CA ILE A 32 4.79 16.07 12.95
C ILE A 32 5.51 15.24 11.89
N PHE A 33 6.84 15.25 11.89
CA PHE A 33 7.65 14.47 10.96
C PHE A 33 7.46 12.95 11.09
N PHE A 34 7.14 12.47 12.30
CA PHE A 34 6.86 11.06 12.56
C PHE A 34 5.39 10.66 12.32
N LEU A 35 4.51 11.55 11.85
CA LEU A 35 3.15 11.15 11.50
C LEU A 35 3.15 10.15 10.33
N PRO A 36 2.44 9.01 10.45
CA PRO A 36 2.36 8.00 9.39
C PRO A 36 1.92 8.55 8.03
N ARG A 37 0.97 9.51 8.04
CA ARG A 37 0.45 10.15 6.83
C ARG A 37 1.51 10.93 6.06
N LEU A 38 2.38 11.66 6.77
CA LEU A 38 3.45 12.42 6.14
C LEU A 38 4.48 11.49 5.51
N LYS A 39 4.81 10.41 6.22
CA LYS A 39 5.74 9.39 5.74
C LYS A 39 5.25 8.69 4.46
N GLY A 40 3.95 8.42 4.36
CA GLY A 40 3.33 7.90 3.13
C GLY A 40 3.53 8.84 1.94
N ARG A 41 3.17 10.11 2.10
CA ARG A 41 3.30 11.14 1.04
C ARG A 41 4.75 11.36 0.59
N LEU A 42 5.72 11.29 1.51
CA LEU A 42 7.13 11.37 1.16
C LEU A 42 7.59 10.16 0.34
N GLY A 43 7.09 8.96 0.66
CA GLY A 43 7.31 7.76 -0.14
C GLY A 43 6.80 7.91 -1.57
N GLU A 44 5.55 8.36 -1.74
CA GLU A 44 4.95 8.63 -3.05
C GLU A 44 5.72 9.69 -3.85
N ALA A 45 6.11 10.80 -3.20
CA ALA A 45 6.87 11.87 -3.82
C ALA A 45 8.27 11.40 -4.29
N SER A 46 8.91 10.51 -3.54
CA SER A 46 10.20 9.94 -3.93
C SER A 46 10.10 9.09 -5.20
N ILE A 47 8.98 8.38 -5.41
CA ILE A 47 8.78 7.61 -6.66
C ILE A 47 8.58 8.57 -7.82
N ASN A 48 7.73 9.59 -7.68
CA ASN A 48 7.53 10.61 -8.72
C ASN A 48 8.85 11.23 -9.19
N PHE A 49 9.67 11.65 -8.23
CA PHE A 49 10.98 12.25 -8.51
C PHE A 49 11.91 11.28 -9.23
N ARG A 50 11.99 10.01 -8.80
CA ARG A 50 12.86 9.00 -9.43
C ARG A 50 12.39 8.66 -10.83
N THR A 51 11.09 8.47 -11.04
CA THR A 51 10.51 8.18 -12.35
C THR A 51 10.79 9.32 -13.33
N GLN A 52 10.59 10.57 -12.91
CA GLN A 52 10.88 11.74 -13.73
C GLN A 52 12.37 11.88 -14.08
N ARG A 53 13.26 11.45 -13.19
CA ARG A 53 14.71 11.57 -13.38
C ARG A 53 15.35 10.41 -14.13
N LEU A 54 14.80 9.21 -14.00
CA LEU A 54 15.41 7.98 -14.53
C LEU A 54 14.75 7.47 -15.81
N LEU A 55 13.46 7.77 -16.02
CA LEU A 55 12.74 7.32 -17.21
C LEU A 55 12.61 8.45 -18.23
N ASP A 56 12.80 8.11 -19.49
CA ASP A 56 12.53 9.00 -20.62
C ASP A 56 11.03 9.33 -20.65
N GLN A 57 10.70 10.62 -20.44
CA GLN A 57 9.33 11.11 -20.38
C GLN A 57 8.62 11.13 -21.74
N THR A 58 9.32 10.89 -22.85
CA THR A 58 8.70 10.71 -24.17
C THR A 58 8.19 9.29 -24.39
N VAL A 59 8.74 8.33 -23.63
CA VAL A 59 8.38 6.91 -23.73
C VAL A 59 7.54 6.48 -22.52
N TYR A 60 7.85 6.99 -21.34
CA TYR A 60 7.22 6.61 -20.07
C TYR A 60 6.52 7.81 -19.44
N HIS A 61 5.20 7.78 -19.44
CA HIS A 61 4.37 8.83 -18.87
C HIS A 61 3.82 8.41 -17.52
N LEU A 62 4.23 9.11 -16.46
CA LEU A 62 3.73 8.88 -15.10
C LEU A 62 2.40 9.60 -14.86
N ILE A 63 1.42 8.87 -14.36
CA ILE A 63 0.12 9.35 -13.89
C ILE A 63 0.00 9.00 -12.40
N PRO A 64 0.24 9.96 -11.50
CA PRO A 64 0.18 9.72 -10.06
C PRO A 64 -1.26 9.83 -9.53
N ASN A 65 -1.56 9.12 -8.43
CA ASN A 65 -2.79 9.22 -7.64
C ASN A 65 -4.08 9.01 -8.45
N VAL A 66 -4.16 7.91 -9.19
CA VAL A 66 -5.34 7.59 -9.99
C VAL A 66 -6.43 7.02 -9.09
N MET A 67 -7.60 7.68 -9.07
CA MET A 67 -8.78 7.17 -8.38
C MET A 67 -9.63 6.36 -9.36
N LEU A 68 -9.89 5.10 -9.03
CA LEU A 68 -10.76 4.21 -9.79
C LEU A 68 -12.06 3.97 -9.05
N THR A 69 -13.18 4.11 -9.77
CA THR A 69 -14.49 3.73 -9.27
C THR A 69 -14.77 2.28 -9.68
N THR A 70 -15.02 1.43 -8.69
CA THR A 70 -15.42 0.03 -8.87
C THR A 70 -16.82 -0.19 -8.30
N PRO A 71 -17.54 -1.26 -8.69
CA PRO A 71 -18.83 -1.59 -8.11
C PRO A 71 -18.83 -1.71 -6.58
N ASP A 72 -17.69 -2.12 -6.00
CA ASP A 72 -17.51 -2.32 -4.56
C ASP A 72 -17.00 -1.07 -3.82
N GLY A 73 -16.75 0.03 -4.53
CA GLY A 73 -16.27 1.29 -3.96
C GLY A 73 -15.18 1.97 -4.79
N THR A 74 -14.52 2.96 -4.19
CA THR A 74 -13.39 3.66 -4.84
C THR A 74 -12.07 3.09 -4.33
N THR A 75 -11.09 2.97 -5.22
CA THR A 75 -9.73 2.56 -4.88
C THR A 75 -8.73 3.53 -5.49
N GLN A 76 -7.60 3.73 -4.82
CA GLN A 76 -6.51 4.60 -5.29
C GLN A 76 -5.37 3.73 -5.79
N ILE A 77 -4.83 4.09 -6.95
CA ILE A 77 -3.55 3.59 -7.46
C ILE A 77 -2.52 4.69 -7.31
N ASP A 78 -1.44 4.43 -6.57
CA ASP A 78 -0.42 5.43 -6.27
C ASP A 78 0.30 5.93 -7.54
N HIS A 79 0.75 5.01 -8.40
CA HIS A 79 1.52 5.36 -9.61
C HIS A 79 1.16 4.45 -10.78
N VAL A 80 0.69 5.05 -11.88
CA VAL A 80 0.51 4.37 -13.17
C VAL A 80 1.53 4.92 -14.16
N ILE A 81 2.31 4.07 -14.81
CA ILE A 81 3.21 4.47 -15.90
C ILE A 81 2.69 3.88 -17.20
N VAL A 82 2.41 4.74 -18.17
CA VAL A 82 1.96 4.35 -19.51
C VAL A 82 3.12 4.50 -20.49
N SER A 83 3.38 3.45 -21.28
CA SER A 83 4.43 3.45 -22.29
C SER A 83 4.08 2.54 -23.46
N MET A 84 4.88 2.59 -24.53
CA MET A 84 4.77 1.65 -25.64
C MET A 84 5.02 0.18 -25.24
N TYR A 85 5.67 -0.07 -24.09
CA TYR A 85 5.93 -1.41 -23.57
C TYR A 85 4.80 -1.94 -22.68
N GLY A 86 3.82 -1.09 -22.36
CA GLY A 86 2.67 -1.46 -21.54
C GLY A 86 2.38 -0.46 -20.41
N ILE A 87 1.44 -0.88 -19.56
CA ILE A 87 0.97 -0.13 -18.38
C ILE A 87 1.59 -0.78 -17.13
N PHE A 88 2.36 -0.01 -16.38
CA PHE A 88 2.94 -0.44 -15.12
C PHE A 88 2.15 0.19 -13.97
N VAL A 89 1.66 -0.66 -13.06
CA VAL A 89 0.97 -0.22 -11.84
C VAL A 89 1.90 -0.45 -10.68
N ILE A 90 2.27 0.63 -9.99
CA ILE A 90 3.21 0.61 -8.86
C ILE A 90 2.44 1.06 -7.61
N GLU A 91 2.42 0.19 -6.62
CA GLU A 91 1.88 0.47 -5.28
C GLU A 91 3.05 0.74 -4.33
N THR A 92 3.01 1.86 -3.61
CA THR A 92 4.14 2.27 -2.75
C THR A 92 3.83 1.97 -1.28
N LYS A 93 4.32 0.83 -0.78
CA LYS A 93 4.24 0.53 0.66
C LYS A 93 5.53 0.90 1.37
N THR A 94 5.43 1.79 2.36
CA THR A 94 6.58 2.19 3.19
C THR A 94 6.77 1.23 4.36
N TYR A 95 7.32 0.05 4.09
CA TYR A 95 7.69 -0.92 5.13
C TYR A 95 9.03 -0.58 5.80
N LYS A 96 9.23 -1.07 7.02
CA LYS A 96 10.52 -1.04 7.75
C LYS A 96 11.00 -2.47 7.99
N GLY A 97 12.30 -2.63 8.25
CA GLY A 97 12.88 -3.92 8.63
C GLY A 97 13.06 -4.87 7.44
N TRP A 98 13.30 -6.14 7.74
CA TRP A 98 13.50 -7.18 6.75
C TRP A 98 12.15 -7.72 6.27
N ILE A 99 12.00 -7.87 4.96
CA ILE A 99 10.84 -8.53 4.35
C ILE A 99 11.37 -9.70 3.56
N TYR A 100 10.83 -10.89 3.81
CA TYR A 100 11.24 -12.10 3.13
C TYR A 100 10.09 -13.12 3.04
N GLY A 101 10.17 -13.96 2.02
CA GLY A 101 9.21 -15.00 1.69
C GLY A 101 9.37 -15.46 0.24
N ASP A 102 8.78 -16.59 -0.10
CA ASP A 102 8.86 -17.18 -1.44
C ASP A 102 7.66 -16.79 -2.32
N GLU A 103 7.84 -16.77 -3.64
CA GLU A 103 6.78 -16.44 -4.61
C GLU A 103 5.54 -17.33 -4.48
N ARG A 104 5.70 -18.59 -4.04
CA ARG A 104 4.64 -19.61 -3.95
C ARG A 104 3.93 -19.58 -2.60
N GLU A 105 4.50 -18.92 -1.60
CA GLU A 105 3.93 -18.83 -0.27
C GLU A 105 2.71 -17.91 -0.25
N ALA A 106 1.74 -18.22 0.61
CA ALA A 106 0.54 -17.39 0.75
C ALA A 106 0.81 -16.09 1.50
N LYS A 107 1.75 -16.11 2.43
CA LYS A 107 2.11 -15.00 3.30
C LYS A 107 3.62 -14.83 3.31
N TRP A 108 4.06 -13.58 3.38
CA TRP A 108 5.45 -13.22 3.63
C TRP A 108 5.61 -12.73 5.07
N THR A 109 6.85 -12.71 5.54
CA THR A 109 7.18 -12.26 6.90
C THR A 109 7.91 -10.94 6.87
N GLN A 110 7.47 -10.02 7.73
CA GLN A 110 8.19 -8.80 8.08
C GLN A 110 8.84 -8.97 9.44
N ALA A 111 10.14 -8.72 9.55
CA ALA A 111 10.88 -8.70 10.81
C ALA A 111 11.39 -7.29 11.12
N ILE A 112 10.89 -6.72 12.22
CA ILE A 112 11.35 -5.44 12.77
C ILE A 112 11.94 -5.72 14.16
N TYR A 113 13.27 -5.72 14.25
CA TYR A 113 14.01 -6.14 15.44
C TYR A 113 13.56 -7.53 15.92
N HIS A 114 13.00 -7.65 17.13
CA HIS A 114 12.54 -8.91 17.71
C HIS A 114 11.08 -9.27 17.34
N ARG A 115 10.35 -8.38 16.67
CA ARG A 115 8.97 -8.64 16.26
C ARG A 115 8.94 -9.18 14.84
N LYS A 116 8.24 -10.30 14.65
CA LYS A 116 7.93 -10.87 13.33
C LYS A 116 6.43 -10.88 13.13
N GLU A 117 5.97 -10.31 12.02
CA GLU A 117 4.56 -10.27 11.64
C GLU A 117 4.42 -10.85 10.24
N GLN A 118 3.37 -11.63 10.00
CA GLN A 118 3.08 -12.18 8.67
C GLN A 118 2.00 -11.35 7.98
N PHE A 119 2.19 -11.07 6.70
CA PHE A 119 1.23 -10.37 5.85
C PHE A 119 1.04 -11.11 4.53
N GLN A 120 -0.06 -10.81 3.83
CA GLN A 120 -0.37 -11.46 2.55
C GLN A 120 0.75 -11.23 1.54
N ASN A 121 1.18 -12.29 0.84
CA ASN A 121 2.20 -12.17 -0.22
C ASN A 121 1.75 -11.14 -1.28
N PRO A 122 2.53 -10.06 -1.52
CA PRO A 122 2.18 -9.01 -2.48
C PRO A 122 1.95 -9.53 -3.91
N LEU A 123 2.72 -10.55 -4.32
CA LEU A 123 2.58 -11.18 -5.65
C LEU A 123 1.23 -11.90 -5.82
N ARG A 124 0.52 -12.14 -4.73
CA ARG A 124 -0.80 -12.78 -4.73
C ARG A 124 -1.96 -11.81 -4.51
N GLN A 125 -1.69 -10.53 -4.20
CA GLN A 125 -2.74 -9.54 -3.94
C GLN A 125 -3.46 -9.12 -5.23
N ASN A 126 -2.73 -9.05 -6.34
CA ASN A 126 -3.31 -8.69 -7.64
C ASN A 126 -3.93 -9.88 -8.39
N LYS A 127 -4.26 -10.98 -7.69
CA LYS A 127 -5.07 -12.08 -8.26
C LYS A 127 -6.55 -11.72 -8.33
N ALA A 128 -6.88 -10.48 -8.72
CA ALA A 128 -8.10 -10.32 -9.49
C ALA A 128 -7.88 -11.12 -10.77
N PRO A 129 -8.79 -12.01 -11.18
CA PRO A 129 -8.68 -12.61 -12.49
C PRO A 129 -8.71 -11.45 -13.46
N VAL A 130 -7.63 -11.27 -14.22
CA VAL A 130 -7.55 -10.30 -15.33
C VAL A 130 -8.60 -10.60 -16.42
N ALA A 131 -9.47 -11.60 -16.20
CA ALA A 131 -10.67 -11.89 -16.94
C ALA A 131 -11.79 -12.42 -16.01
N ALA A 132 -12.15 -11.69 -14.96
CA ALA A 132 -13.43 -11.93 -14.29
C ALA A 132 -14.53 -11.26 -15.12
N ASN A 133 -14.95 -11.94 -16.19
CA ASN A 133 -16.28 -11.71 -16.75
C ASN A 133 -17.27 -11.68 -15.57
N ALA A 134 -18.17 -10.69 -15.54
CA ALA A 134 -19.06 -10.32 -14.44
C ALA A 134 -20.04 -11.42 -13.93
N GLY A 135 -19.80 -12.70 -14.24
CA GLY A 135 -20.57 -13.86 -13.80
C GLY A 135 -19.75 -14.99 -13.19
N THR A 136 -18.45 -14.79 -12.89
CA THR A 136 -17.61 -15.85 -12.31
C THR A 136 -17.87 -15.99 -10.80
N PRO A 137 -18.38 -17.12 -10.30
CA PRO A 137 -18.66 -17.28 -8.88
C PRO A 137 -17.38 -17.46 -8.05
N VAL A 138 -17.48 -17.07 -6.78
CA VAL A 138 -16.43 -17.28 -5.77
C VAL A 138 -16.58 -18.64 -5.11
N CYS A 139 -15.46 -19.29 -4.80
CA CYS A 139 -15.46 -20.60 -4.15
C CYS A 139 -15.97 -20.51 -2.70
N PRO A 140 -17.03 -21.26 -2.33
CA PRO A 140 -17.60 -21.21 -0.98
C PRO A 140 -16.69 -21.81 0.11
N ARG A 141 -15.58 -22.47 -0.28
CA ARG A 141 -14.64 -23.09 0.67
C ARG A 141 -13.44 -22.21 1.03
N CYS A 142 -13.00 -21.33 0.14
CA CYS A 142 -11.72 -20.62 0.33
C CYS A 142 -11.69 -19.19 -0.19
N GLY A 143 -12.77 -18.71 -0.82
CA GLY A 143 -12.82 -17.34 -1.35
C GLY A 143 -12.07 -17.12 -2.67
N GLU A 144 -11.35 -18.12 -3.19
CA GLU A 144 -10.68 -18.04 -4.49
C GLU A 144 -11.71 -18.12 -5.64
N VAL A 145 -11.39 -17.56 -6.80
CA VAL A 145 -12.29 -17.59 -7.98
C VAL A 145 -12.51 -18.99 -8.52
N MET A 146 -13.64 -19.22 -9.20
CA MET A 146 -13.95 -20.50 -9.83
C MET A 146 -13.73 -20.47 -11.35
N VAL A 147 -13.39 -21.63 -11.92
CA VAL A 147 -13.16 -21.83 -13.35
C VAL A 147 -14.19 -22.83 -13.88
N LEU A 148 -14.78 -22.54 -15.03
CA LEU A 148 -15.73 -23.43 -15.68
C LEU A 148 -14.99 -24.68 -16.21
N ARG A 149 -15.47 -25.86 -15.84
CA ARG A 149 -14.88 -27.15 -16.24
C ARG A 149 -15.96 -28.06 -16.79
N THR A 150 -15.59 -28.92 -17.73
CA THR A 150 -16.48 -29.91 -18.34
C THR A 150 -16.18 -31.30 -17.79
N ARG A 151 -17.22 -32.04 -17.38
CA ARG A 151 -17.09 -33.43 -16.94
C ARG A 151 -16.91 -34.34 -18.16
N ARG A 152 -15.92 -35.23 -18.11
CA ARG A 152 -15.61 -36.17 -19.21
C ARG A 152 -16.70 -37.19 -19.50
N LYS A 153 -17.56 -37.49 -18.52
CA LYS A 153 -18.55 -38.59 -18.61
C LYS A 153 -19.80 -38.18 -19.40
N ASP A 154 -20.31 -36.98 -19.16
CA ASP A 154 -21.61 -36.52 -19.65
C ASP A 154 -21.55 -35.14 -20.33
N GLY A 155 -20.37 -34.50 -20.39
CA GLY A 155 -20.22 -33.15 -20.95
C GLY A 155 -20.82 -32.05 -20.07
N SER A 156 -21.35 -32.36 -18.88
CA SER A 156 -21.91 -31.36 -17.97
C SER A 156 -20.83 -30.37 -17.51
N GLN A 157 -21.20 -29.09 -17.42
CA GLN A 157 -20.31 -28.05 -16.92
C GLN A 157 -20.51 -27.82 -15.42
N PHE A 158 -19.41 -27.57 -14.72
CA PHE A 158 -19.41 -27.20 -13.31
C PHE A 158 -18.33 -26.15 -13.03
N TRP A 159 -18.56 -25.31 -12.03
CA TRP A 159 -17.54 -24.41 -11.51
C TRP A 159 -16.61 -25.19 -10.58
N GLY A 160 -15.31 -25.19 -10.87
CA GLY A 160 -14.26 -25.76 -10.03
C GLY A 160 -13.33 -24.68 -9.47
N CYS A 161 -12.89 -24.81 -8.22
CA CYS A 161 -11.98 -23.84 -7.60
C CYS A 161 -10.66 -23.70 -8.39
N SER A 162 -10.22 -22.46 -8.63
CA SER A 162 -8.93 -22.15 -9.27
C SER A 162 -7.73 -22.65 -8.47
N ALA A 163 -7.84 -22.77 -7.15
CA ALA A 163 -6.79 -23.28 -6.26
C ALA A 163 -6.71 -24.82 -6.20
N TYR A 164 -7.39 -25.55 -7.09
CA TYR A 164 -7.21 -27.00 -7.22
C TYR A 164 -5.73 -27.34 -7.54
N PRO A 165 -5.11 -28.37 -6.93
CA PRO A 165 -5.71 -29.39 -6.07
C PRO A 165 -5.82 -29.03 -4.58
N LYS A 166 -5.26 -27.88 -4.15
CA LYS A 166 -5.24 -27.45 -2.74
C LYS A 166 -6.64 -27.18 -2.18
N CYS A 167 -7.54 -26.66 -3.02
CA CYS A 167 -8.96 -26.54 -2.70
C CYS A 167 -9.80 -27.30 -3.73
N LYS A 168 -10.65 -28.22 -3.26
CA LYS A 168 -11.54 -29.05 -4.08
C LYS A 168 -12.99 -28.52 -4.11
N GLY A 169 -13.19 -27.21 -3.93
CA GLY A 169 -14.52 -26.61 -3.97
C GLY A 169 -15.13 -26.68 -5.37
N ILE A 170 -16.41 -27.02 -5.44
CA ILE A 170 -17.21 -27.11 -6.67
C ILE A 170 -18.55 -26.40 -6.47
N LYS A 171 -19.15 -25.92 -7.56
CA LYS A 171 -20.49 -25.32 -7.60
C LYS A 171 -21.12 -25.69 -8.94
N GLN A 172 -22.40 -26.02 -8.95
CA GLN A 172 -23.09 -26.31 -10.20
C GLN A 172 -23.25 -25.03 -11.03
N VAL A 173 -23.17 -25.16 -12.35
CA VAL A 173 -23.59 -24.09 -13.25
C VAL A 173 -25.12 -24.08 -13.20
N ALA A 174 -25.69 -22.92 -12.91
CA ALA A 174 -27.14 -22.72 -12.87
C ALA A 174 -27.72 -22.74 -14.29
#